data_AF-A0A969S903-F1
#
_entry.id   AF-A0A969S903-F1
#
_cell.length_a   1.000
_cell.length_b   1.000
_cell.length_c   1.000
_cell.angle_alpha   90.00
_cell.angle_beta   90.00
_cell.angle_gamma   90.00
#
_symmetry.space_group_name_H-M   'P 1'
#
loop_
_entity.id
_entity.type
_entity.pdbx_description
1 polymer ?
#
loop_
_entity_poly.entity_id
_entity_poly.type
_entity_poly.pdbx_seq_one_letter_code
_entity_poly.pdbx_strand_id
1 'polypeptide(L)'
;MREQLLTAIEGRVRLYGNVTSDLSGGFDSTSLALIAAKSLATQDQKLHTITFKTIGAIQSEDVKWAEHAISLYPNIAAVMPEEHELPMEYSNFAAYSNLESINLTDTPNVAIHAIGKLIYAMEIMKSKGSQLHMSGEGGDAVLSTPDSYLIDLLKQGRIGIFFNTFMGCLNSAVSHH
;
A
#
# COMPACT_ATOMS: atom_id res chain seq x y z
N MET A 1 4.26 -18.41 6.78
CA MET A 1 4.03 -17.05 6.24
C MET A 1 4.68 -15.95 7.07
N ARG A 2 4.33 -15.76 8.36
CA ARG A 2 4.92 -14.72 9.23
C ARG A 2 6.46 -14.70 9.25
N GLU A 3 7.09 -15.85 9.54
CA GLU A 3 8.56 -16.01 9.55
C GLU A 3 9.21 -15.60 8.22
N GLN A 4 8.57 -15.94 7.10
CA GLN A 4 9.07 -15.61 5.76
C GLN A 4 8.96 -14.11 5.48
N LEU A 5 7.86 -13.47 5.90
CA LEU A 5 7.67 -12.03 5.78
C LEU A 5 8.73 -11.27 6.60
N LEU A 6 8.96 -11.69 7.84
CA LEU A 6 10.01 -11.13 8.70
C LEU A 6 11.38 -11.26 8.02
N THR A 7 11.74 -12.48 7.58
CA THR A 7 13.02 -12.74 6.90
C THR A 7 13.19 -11.88 5.65
N ALA A 8 12.14 -11.75 4.85
CA ALA A 8 12.15 -10.98 3.60
C ALA A 8 12.33 -9.48 3.84
N ILE A 9 11.68 -8.90 4.86
CA ILE A 9 11.78 -7.48 5.18
C ILE A 9 13.11 -7.18 5.85
N GLU A 10 13.49 -7.94 6.87
CA GLU A 10 14.77 -7.75 7.56
C GLU A 10 15.96 -7.95 6.62
N GLY A 11 15.88 -8.92 5.70
CA GLY A 11 16.88 -9.12 4.66
C GLY A 11 17.05 -7.89 3.77
N ARG A 12 15.95 -7.25 3.35
CA ARG A 12 15.97 -6.01 2.57
C ARG A 12 16.55 -4.84 3.37
N VAL A 13 16.14 -4.68 4.63
CA VAL A 13 16.69 -3.65 5.53
C VAL A 13 18.21 -3.80 5.64
N ARG A 14 18.70 -5.03 5.89
CA ARG A 14 20.14 -5.31 6.00
C ARG A 14 20.91 -5.06 4.70
N LEU A 15 20.29 -5.31 3.54
CA LEU A 15 20.97 -5.18 2.24
C LEU A 15 21.10 -3.73 1.77
N TYR A 16 20.06 -2.91 1.95
CA TYR A 16 19.98 -1.56 1.39
C TYR A 16 20.26 -0.45 2.41
N GLY A 17 20.18 -0.73 3.72
CA GLY A 17 20.45 0.23 4.81
C GLY A 17 19.38 1.33 4.93
N ASN A 18 19.27 2.20 3.94
CA ASN A 18 18.27 3.27 3.90
C ASN A 18 17.02 2.81 3.15
N VAL A 19 16.12 2.13 3.85
CA VAL A 19 14.82 1.75 3.32
C VAL A 19 13.74 2.76 3.71
N THR A 20 12.73 2.91 2.87
CA THR A 20 11.53 3.68 3.15
C THR A 20 10.29 2.84 2.86
N SER A 21 9.12 3.25 3.34
CA SER A 21 7.90 2.44 3.20
C SER A 21 6.64 3.27 3.03
N ASP A 22 5.64 2.73 2.34
CA ASP A 22 4.27 3.18 2.53
C ASP A 22 3.80 2.85 3.94
N LEU A 23 2.96 3.72 4.51
CA LEU A 23 2.22 3.49 5.75
C LEU A 23 0.79 3.99 5.55
N SER A 24 0.02 3.36 4.66
CA SER A 24 -1.30 3.87 4.29
C SER A 24 -2.32 3.79 5.44
N GLY A 25 -2.12 2.88 6.39
CA GLY A 25 -3.10 2.49 7.40
C GLY A 25 -3.63 1.07 7.18
N GLY A 26 -3.54 0.57 5.94
CA GLY A 26 -3.88 -0.80 5.60
C GLY A 26 -2.99 -1.83 6.30
N PHE A 27 -3.52 -3.04 6.47
CA PHE A 27 -2.87 -4.11 7.23
C PHE A 27 -1.48 -4.47 6.70
N ASP A 28 -1.33 -4.59 5.38
CA ASP A 28 -0.07 -5.04 4.76
C ASP A 28 1.02 -4.00 4.85
N SER A 29 0.74 -2.76 4.42
CA SER A 29 1.70 -1.66 4.51
C SER A 29 2.07 -1.34 5.96
N THR A 30 1.10 -1.41 6.88
CA THR A 30 1.38 -1.18 8.31
C THR A 30 2.24 -2.30 8.88
N SER A 31 1.91 -3.56 8.61
CA SER A 31 2.74 -4.70 9.05
C SER A 31 4.16 -4.60 8.52
N LEU A 32 4.32 -4.27 7.24
CA LEU A 32 5.62 -4.11 6.61
C LEU A 32 6.43 -2.97 7.27
N ALA A 33 5.83 -1.79 7.41
CA ALA A 33 6.47 -0.62 8.00
C ALA A 33 6.87 -0.87 9.46
N LEU A 34 6.03 -1.53 10.26
CA LEU A 34 6.35 -1.83 11.67
C LEU A 34 7.50 -2.83 11.80
N ILE A 35 7.57 -3.84 10.94
CA ILE A 35 8.70 -4.79 10.90
C ILE A 35 9.99 -4.06 10.50
N ALA A 36 9.94 -3.23 9.46
CA ALA A 36 11.09 -2.44 9.01
C ALA A 36 11.56 -1.46 10.08
N ALA A 37 10.64 -0.73 10.73
CA ALA A 37 10.93 0.21 11.81
C ALA A 37 11.60 -0.50 12.99
N LYS A 38 11.10 -1.67 13.40
CA LYS A 38 11.73 -2.47 14.46
C LYS A 38 13.15 -2.89 14.09
N SER A 39 13.38 -3.34 12.85
CA SER A 39 14.71 -3.75 12.38
C SER A 39 15.69 -2.57 12.36
N LEU A 40 15.26 -1.40 11.86
CA LEU A 40 16.08 -0.18 11.81
C LEU A 40 16.36 0.40 13.21
N ALA A 41 15.42 0.29 14.15
CA ALA A 41 15.63 0.73 15.53
C ALA A 41 16.83 0.03 16.20
N THR A 42 17.07 -1.24 15.87
CA THR A 42 18.27 -1.96 16.38
C THR A 42 19.59 -1.41 15.85
N GLN A 43 19.53 -0.60 14.80
CA GLN A 43 20.67 0.04 14.14
C GLN A 43 20.70 1.56 14.38
N ASP A 44 19.88 2.08 15.30
CA ASP A 44 19.70 3.52 15.58
C ASP A 44 19.30 4.33 14.32
N GLN A 45 18.52 3.70 13.43
CA GLN A 45 18.07 4.29 12.17
C GLN A 45 16.56 4.57 12.19
N LYS A 46 16.19 5.60 11.43
CA LYS A 46 14.79 6.00 11.23
C LYS A 46 14.21 5.35 9.99
N LEU A 47 12.95 4.94 10.06
CA LEU A 47 12.17 4.57 8.89
C LEU A 47 11.42 5.81 8.39
N HIS A 48 11.74 6.28 7.19
CA HIS A 48 10.88 7.28 6.55
C HIS A 48 9.68 6.59 5.91
N THR A 49 8.49 7.09 6.21
CA THR A 49 7.25 6.57 5.65
C THR A 49 6.45 7.66 4.95
N ILE A 50 5.55 7.25 4.05
CA ILE A 50 4.59 8.15 3.42
C ILE A 50 3.14 7.66 3.58
N THR A 51 2.24 8.59 3.86
CA THR A 51 0.80 8.35 3.99
C THR A 51 0.04 9.47 3.27
N PHE A 52 -0.66 9.17 2.18
CA PHE A 52 -1.48 10.17 1.51
C PHE A 52 -2.81 10.36 2.24
N LYS A 53 -3.04 11.56 2.78
CA LYS A 53 -4.31 11.95 3.41
C LYS A 53 -5.33 12.38 2.33
N THR A 54 -5.72 11.42 1.50
CA THR A 54 -6.81 11.63 0.51
C THR A 54 -8.17 11.66 1.20
N ILE A 55 -9.17 12.26 0.55
CA ILE A 55 -10.55 12.28 1.08
C ILE A 55 -11.04 10.86 1.39
N GLY A 56 -10.75 9.89 0.52
CA GLY A 56 -11.09 8.48 0.74
C GLY A 56 -10.37 7.86 1.95
N ALA A 57 -9.07 8.10 2.10
CA ALA A 57 -8.26 7.57 3.21
C ALA A 57 -8.63 8.19 4.57
N ILE A 58 -9.08 9.44 4.58
CA ILE A 58 -9.59 10.10 5.78
C ILE A 58 -10.93 9.49 6.21
N GLN A 59 -11.77 9.13 5.23
CA GLN A 59 -13.09 8.52 5.48
C GLN A 59 -12.99 7.05 5.92
N SER A 60 -11.95 6.31 5.50
CA SER A 60 -11.75 4.88 5.81
C SER A 60 -11.07 4.59 7.16
N GLU A 61 -10.79 5.61 7.97
CA GLU A 61 -9.96 5.51 9.20
C GLU A 61 -8.50 5.06 8.98
N ASP A 62 -8.08 4.77 7.75
CA ASP A 62 -6.72 4.32 7.45
C ASP A 62 -5.68 5.34 7.95
N VAL A 63 -5.95 6.63 7.76
CA VAL A 63 -5.09 7.71 8.28
C VAL A 63 -4.96 7.63 9.81
N LYS A 64 -6.03 7.29 10.54
CA LYS A 64 -5.98 7.15 12.01
C LYS A 64 -5.11 5.96 12.42
N TRP A 65 -5.17 4.85 11.67
CA TRP A 65 -4.32 3.69 11.92
C TRP A 65 -2.85 3.95 11.60
N ALA A 66 -2.57 4.70 10.54
CA ALA A 66 -1.22 5.16 10.23
C ALA A 66 -0.67 6.06 11.35
N GLU A 67 -1.45 7.04 11.82
CA GLU A 67 -1.09 7.90 12.96
C GLU A 67 -0.86 7.10 14.24
N HIS A 68 -1.70 6.09 14.50
CA HIS A 68 -1.51 5.19 15.63
C HIS A 68 -0.21 4.39 15.52
N ALA A 69 0.10 3.83 14.34
CA ALA A 69 1.35 3.11 14.09
C ALA A 69 2.59 4.00 14.32
N ILE A 70 2.53 5.26 13.87
CA ILE A 70 3.59 6.27 14.11
C ILE A 70 3.77 6.50 15.61
N SER A 71 2.67 6.61 16.37
CA SER A 71 2.72 6.84 17.82
C SER A 71 3.39 5.70 18.61
N LEU A 72 3.33 4.48 18.08
CA LEU A 72 3.91 3.29 18.72
C LEU A 72 5.42 3.17 18.50
N TYR A 73 5.98 3.77 17.45
CA TYR A 73 7.38 3.60 17.06
C TYR A 73 8.06 4.97 16.82
N PRO A 74 8.81 5.48 17.82
CA PRO A 74 9.43 6.82 17.75
C PRO A 74 10.46 7.01 16.64
N ASN A 75 10.99 5.93 16.06
CA ASN A 75 11.92 5.99 14.94
C ASN A 75 11.24 6.05 13.56
N ILE A 76 9.89 6.07 13.51
CA ILE A 76 9.15 6.34 12.28
C ILE A 76 9.13 7.85 12.04
N ALA A 77 9.68 8.28 10.91
CA ALA A 77 9.67 9.65 10.42
C ALA A 77 8.69 9.77 9.25
N ALA A 78 7.40 9.89 9.57
CA ALA A 78 6.33 9.91 8.59
C ALA A 78 6.19 11.26 7.87
N VAL A 79 5.91 11.19 6.57
CA VAL A 79 5.46 12.30 5.74
C VAL A 79 3.99 12.02 5.40
N MET A 80 3.10 12.97 5.69
CA MET A 80 1.66 12.76 5.47
C MET A 80 1.05 13.87 4.61
N PRO A 81 1.34 13.90 3.29
CA PRO A 81 0.83 14.94 2.41
C PRO A 81 -0.70 14.87 2.33
N GLU A 82 -1.34 16.02 2.43
CA GLU A 82 -2.74 16.20 2.10
C GLU A 82 -2.94 16.27 0.58
N GLU A 83 -4.14 15.91 0.12
CA GLU A 83 -4.44 15.88 -1.32
C GLU A 83 -4.23 17.23 -2.03
N HIS A 84 -4.46 18.33 -1.32
CA HIS A 84 -4.28 19.69 -1.85
C HIS A 84 -2.81 20.14 -1.90
N GLU A 85 -1.90 19.43 -1.23
CA GLU A 85 -0.46 19.71 -1.24
C GLU A 85 0.25 19.04 -2.42
N LEU A 86 -0.45 18.14 -3.13
CA LEU A 86 0.07 17.50 -4.33
C LEU A 86 0.21 18.55 -5.44
N PRO A 87 1.42 18.75 -5.99
CA PRO A 87 1.61 19.62 -7.15
C PRO A 87 0.64 19.23 -8.25
N MET A 88 0.14 20.22 -9.01
CA MET A 88 -0.81 19.96 -10.08
C MET A 88 -0.31 18.86 -11.02
N GLU A 89 0.97 18.89 -11.40
CA GLU A 89 1.67 17.90 -12.22
C GLU A 89 1.57 16.44 -11.70
N TYR A 90 1.39 16.28 -10.39
CA TYR A 90 1.27 15.00 -9.69
C TYR A 90 -0.16 14.72 -9.18
N SER A 91 -1.10 15.61 -9.48
CA SER A 91 -2.51 15.43 -9.19
C SER A 91 -3.17 14.46 -10.18
N ASN A 92 -4.18 13.74 -9.70
CA ASN A 92 -4.97 12.80 -10.51
C ASN A 92 -5.58 13.46 -11.78
N PHE A 93 -5.82 14.78 -11.75
CA PHE A 93 -6.41 15.52 -12.86
C PHE A 93 -5.37 15.96 -13.90
N ALA A 94 -4.13 16.30 -13.53
CA ALA A 94 -3.13 16.70 -14.52
C ALA A 94 -2.54 15.53 -15.31
N ALA A 95 -2.60 14.31 -14.78
CA ALA A 95 -2.34 13.08 -15.55
C ALA A 95 -3.20 13.00 -16.82
N TYR A 96 -4.38 13.66 -16.84
CA TYR A 96 -5.20 13.79 -18.05
C TYR A 96 -4.85 14.96 -18.95
N SER A 97 -4.19 15.99 -18.42
CA SER A 97 -3.84 17.19 -19.18
C SER A 97 -2.65 16.99 -20.12
N ASN A 98 -1.86 15.91 -19.92
CA ASN A 98 -0.71 15.57 -20.75
C ASN A 98 -0.69 14.08 -21.14
N LEU A 99 -1.85 13.54 -21.54
CA LEU A 99 -2.01 12.16 -22.01
C LEU A 99 -1.04 11.77 -23.13
N GLU A 100 -0.57 12.75 -23.91
CA GLU A 100 0.42 12.56 -24.99
C GLU A 100 1.83 12.21 -24.49
N SER A 101 2.16 12.57 -23.24
CA SER A 101 3.46 12.24 -22.62
C SER A 101 3.45 10.92 -21.84
N ILE A 102 2.25 10.38 -21.58
CA ILE A 102 2.09 9.10 -20.91
C ILE A 102 2.18 8.04 -21.99
N ASN A 103 3.10 7.08 -21.85
CA ASN A 103 3.10 5.89 -22.69
C ASN A 103 1.78 5.14 -22.45
N LEU A 104 0.76 5.46 -23.25
CA LEU A 104 -0.55 4.87 -23.22
C LEU A 104 -0.36 3.37 -23.41
N THR A 105 -0.56 2.60 -22.33
CA THR A 105 -0.89 1.19 -22.46
C THR A 105 -2.19 1.10 -23.28
N ASP A 106 -2.32 0.13 -24.18
CA ASP A 106 -3.42 0.02 -25.16
C ASP A 106 -4.86 0.01 -24.58
N THR A 107 -5.01 0.00 -23.24
CA THR A 107 -6.28 0.08 -22.53
C THR A 107 -6.33 1.31 -21.62
N PRO A 108 -7.47 2.04 -21.57
CA PRO A 108 -7.67 3.09 -20.57
C PRO A 108 -7.58 2.46 -19.17
N ASN A 109 -6.47 2.74 -18.49
CA ASN A 109 -6.17 2.15 -17.20
C ASN A 109 -6.42 3.20 -16.10
N VAL A 110 -7.37 2.93 -15.22
CA VAL A 110 -7.63 3.74 -14.02
C VAL A 110 -6.39 3.90 -13.14
N ALA A 111 -5.40 3.01 -13.25
CA ALA A 111 -4.11 3.11 -12.58
C ALA A 111 -3.28 4.33 -13.03
N ILE A 112 -3.57 4.93 -14.20
CA ILE A 112 -2.93 6.18 -14.64
C ILE A 112 -3.17 7.31 -13.64
N HIS A 113 -4.32 7.31 -12.94
CA HIS A 113 -4.59 8.26 -11.86
C HIS A 113 -3.55 8.20 -10.73
N ALA A 114 -2.98 7.02 -10.47
CA ALA A 114 -2.07 6.81 -9.35
C ALA A 114 -0.61 7.17 -9.69
N ILE A 115 -0.26 7.33 -10.97
CA ILE A 115 1.13 7.56 -11.41
C ILE A 115 1.70 8.85 -10.84
N GLY A 116 0.95 9.95 -10.87
CA GLY A 116 1.41 11.23 -10.32
C GLY A 116 1.74 11.14 -8.82
N LYS A 117 0.82 10.53 -8.05
CA LYS A 117 1.02 10.27 -6.62
C LYS A 117 2.23 9.37 -6.36
N LEU A 118 2.43 8.32 -7.17
CA LEU A 118 3.59 7.44 -7.07
C LEU A 118 4.91 8.17 -7.36
N ILE A 119 4.98 8.96 -8.43
CA ILE A 119 6.18 9.75 -8.77
C ILE A 119 6.51 10.70 -7.63
N TYR A 120 5.53 11.46 -7.14
CA TYR A 120 5.70 12.37 -6.01
C TYR A 120 6.19 11.64 -4.75
N ALA A 121 5.61 10.48 -4.42
CA ALA A 121 6.07 9.65 -3.32
C ALA A 121 7.54 9.24 -3.49
N MET A 122 7.91 8.76 -4.68
CA MET A 122 9.28 8.34 -4.97
C MET A 122 10.26 9.50 -4.87
N GLU A 123 9.90 10.70 -5.33
CA GLU A 123 10.74 11.89 -5.21
C GLU A 123 10.98 12.29 -3.75
N ILE A 124 9.91 12.33 -2.93
CA ILE A 124 10.05 12.60 -1.49
C ILE A 124 10.94 11.55 -0.85
N MET A 125 10.68 10.26 -1.09
CA MET A 125 11.43 9.18 -0.45
C MET A 125 12.89 9.16 -0.89
N LYS A 126 13.18 9.44 -2.16
CA LYS A 126 14.53 9.61 -2.67
C LYS A 126 15.24 10.80 -2.01
N SER A 127 14.55 11.91 -1.76
CA SER A 127 15.11 13.06 -1.04
C SER A 127 15.50 12.73 0.41
N LYS A 128 14.92 11.66 1.00
CA LYS A 128 15.30 11.13 2.31
C LYS A 128 16.45 10.10 2.25
N GLY A 129 17.06 9.93 1.07
CA GLY A 129 18.15 8.99 0.86
C GLY A 129 17.70 7.53 0.71
N SER A 130 16.44 7.30 0.35
CA SER A 130 15.91 5.95 0.08
C SER A 130 16.70 5.25 -1.02
N GLN A 131 17.21 4.05 -0.70
CA GLN A 131 17.78 3.12 -1.68
C GLN A 131 16.78 2.02 -2.07
N LEU A 132 15.75 1.81 -1.25
CA LEU A 132 14.65 0.89 -1.48
C LEU A 132 13.39 1.46 -0.83
N HIS A 133 12.35 1.66 -1.62
CA HIS A 133 11.01 1.94 -1.11
C HIS A 133 10.17 0.67 -1.13
N MET A 134 9.51 0.36 -0.03
CA MET A 134 8.67 -0.81 0.12
C MET A 134 7.19 -0.40 0.15
N SER A 135 6.36 -1.08 -0.64
CA SER A 135 4.92 -0.91 -0.62
C SER A 135 4.24 -2.21 -0.17
N GLY A 136 3.00 -2.10 0.33
CA GLY A 136 2.15 -3.26 0.65
C GLY A 136 1.45 -3.85 -0.58
N GLU A 137 1.70 -3.30 -1.77
CA GLU A 137 1.04 -3.69 -3.01
C GLU A 137 1.29 -5.17 -3.31
N GLY A 138 0.22 -5.94 -3.50
CA GLY A 138 0.28 -7.38 -3.76
C GLY A 138 0.04 -8.27 -2.53
N GLY A 139 -0.04 -7.73 -1.31
CA GLY A 139 -0.54 -8.49 -0.16
C GLY A 139 -2.00 -8.91 -0.37
N ASP A 140 -2.85 -7.99 -0.83
CA ASP A 140 -4.19 -8.30 -1.32
C ASP A 140 -4.18 -9.26 -2.51
N ALA A 141 -3.28 -9.15 -3.49
CA ALA A 141 -3.24 -10.11 -4.60
C ALA A 141 -2.84 -11.54 -4.17
N VAL A 142 -2.16 -11.68 -3.02
CA VAL A 142 -1.76 -12.96 -2.43
C VAL A 142 -2.81 -13.47 -1.43
N LEU A 143 -3.57 -12.59 -0.79
CA LEU A 143 -4.53 -12.90 0.28
C LEU A 143 -6.00 -12.82 -0.14
N SER A 144 -6.33 -12.04 -1.16
CA SER A 144 -7.63 -12.00 -1.79
C SER A 144 -7.71 -13.14 -2.81
N THR A 145 -8.71 -14.00 -2.65
CA THR A 145 -9.13 -14.90 -3.73
C THR A 145 -9.75 -14.04 -4.82
N PRO A 146 -9.13 -13.92 -6.02
CA PRO A 146 -9.76 -13.19 -7.11
C PRO A 146 -11.09 -13.87 -7.48
N ASP A 147 -12.06 -13.13 -8.04
CA ASP A 147 -13.35 -13.70 -8.47
C ASP A 147 -13.21 -14.89 -9.43
N SER A 148 -12.07 -14.97 -10.13
CA SER A 148 -11.68 -16.14 -10.93
C SER A 148 -11.55 -17.42 -10.12
N TYR A 149 -11.22 -17.36 -8.82
CA TYR A 149 -11.23 -18.49 -7.90
C TYR A 149 -12.65 -19.06 -7.71
N LEU A 150 -13.67 -18.20 -7.60
CA LEU A 150 -15.07 -18.65 -7.52
C LEU A 150 -15.51 -19.32 -8.82
N ILE A 151 -15.08 -18.77 -9.97
CA ILE A 151 -15.35 -19.35 -11.28
C ILE A 151 -14.61 -20.69 -11.45
N ASP A 152 -13.38 -20.81 -10.97
CA ASP A 152 -12.61 -22.06 -11.02
C ASP A 152 -13.19 -23.12 -10.08
N LEU A 153 -13.72 -22.74 -8.91
CA LEU A 153 -14.45 -23.67 -8.03
C LEU A 153 -15.71 -24.24 -8.71
N LEU A 154 -16.44 -23.42 -9.48
CA LEU A 154 -17.57 -23.88 -10.29
C LEU A 154 -17.11 -24.81 -11.42
N LYS A 155 -16.04 -24.46 -12.14
CA LYS A 155 -15.47 -25.30 -13.21
C LYS A 155 -14.93 -26.64 -12.71
N GLN A 156 -14.44 -26.69 -11.47
CA GLN A 156 -13.94 -27.91 -10.82
C GLN A 156 -15.03 -28.73 -10.11
N GLY A 157 -16.31 -28.32 -10.20
CA GLY A 157 -17.44 -29.03 -9.58
C GLY A 157 -17.48 -28.95 -8.05
N ARG A 158 -16.71 -28.05 -7.43
CA ARG A 158 -16.60 -27.89 -5.96
C ARG A 158 -17.67 -26.92 -5.43
N ILE A 159 -18.93 -27.22 -5.76
CA ILE A 159 -20.10 -26.34 -5.53
C ILE A 159 -20.31 -26.02 -4.05
N GLY A 160 -20.01 -26.96 -3.15
CA GLY A 160 -20.14 -26.73 -1.70
C GLY A 160 -19.16 -25.69 -1.14
N ILE A 161 -17.92 -25.64 -1.67
CA ILE A 161 -16.91 -24.65 -1.27
C ILE A 161 -17.27 -23.29 -1.87
N PHE A 162 -17.73 -23.27 -3.11
CA PHE A 162 -18.23 -22.06 -3.78
C PHE A 162 -19.35 -21.37 -2.97
N PHE A 163 -20.39 -22.11 -2.56
CA PHE A 163 -21.49 -21.53 -1.78
C PHE A 163 -21.03 -20.99 -0.42
N ASN A 164 -20.09 -21.67 0.24
CA ASN A 164 -19.63 -21.24 1.55
C ASN A 164 -18.75 -19.96 1.45
N THR A 165 -17.88 -19.88 0.44
CA THR A 165 -17.08 -18.68 0.16
C THR A 165 -17.95 -17.51 -0.31
N PHE A 166 -18.94 -17.76 -1.18
CA PHE A 166 -19.88 -16.74 -1.66
C PHE A 166 -20.75 -16.17 -0.53
N MET A 167 -21.29 -17.02 0.35
CA MET A 167 -22.05 -16.56 1.52
C MET A 167 -21.20 -15.82 2.55
N GLY A 168 -19.92 -16.19 2.69
CA GLY A 168 -18.95 -15.46 3.50
C GLY A 168 -18.73 -14.02 3.02
N CYS A 169 -18.55 -13.83 1.70
CA CYS A 169 -18.42 -12.51 1.10
C CYS A 169 -19.70 -11.67 1.18
N LEU A 170 -20.89 -12.29 1.06
CA LEU A 170 -22.16 -11.58 1.21
C LEU A 170 -22.38 -11.06 2.64
N ASN A 171 -22.04 -11.88 3.64
CA ASN A 171 -22.20 -11.49 5.05
C ASN A 171 -21.23 -10.37 5.46
N SER A 172 -20.03 -10.28 4.87
CA SER A 172 -19.13 -9.14 5.09
C SER A 172 -19.61 -7.84 4.43
N ALA A 173 -20.42 -7.92 3.37
CA ALA A 173 -20.96 -6.73 2.68
C ALA A 173 -22.17 -6.10 3.38
N VAL A 174 -22.89 -6.86 4.23
CA VAL A 174 -24.08 -6.38 4.95
C VAL A 174 -23.74 -5.72 6.29
N SER A 175 -22.52 -5.90 6.81
CA SER A 175 -22.11 -5.33 8.11
C SER A 175 -21.67 -3.85 8.06
N HIS A 176 -21.78 -3.18 6.90
CA HIS A 176 -21.37 -1.78 6.69
C HIS A 176 -22.53 -0.82 6.37
N HIS A 177 -23.77 -1.14 6.79
CA HIS A 177 -24.91 -0.21 6.75
C HIS A 177 -25.37 0.20 8.14
#